data_AF-A0A357D2U5-F1
#
_entry.id   AF-A0A357D2U5-F1
#
_cell.length_a   1.000
_cell.length_b   1.000
_cell.length_c   1.000
_cell.angle_alpha   90.00
_cell.angle_beta   90.00
_cell.angle_gamma   90.00
#
_symmetry.space_group_name_H-M   'P 1'
#
loop_
_entity.id
_entity.type
_entity.pdbx_description
1 polymer ?
#
loop_
_entity_poly.entity_id
_entity_poly.type
_entity_poly.pdbx_seq_one_letter_code
_entity_poly.pdbx_strand_id
1 'polypeptide(L)'
;PPNYESFAYVKTMPKLNTGHPEVRKYLLEVGTFWVKETQIDGWRLDVANEVDHYFWKCFRQAIKAANPEAILIGEIWGDAEAWLMGDEFDSTMNYRFT
;
A
#
# COMPACT_ATOMS: atom_id res chain seq x y z
N PRO A 1 19.54 -3.23 17.97
CA PRO A 1 18.43 -3.50 17.02
C PRO A 1 17.20 -3.96 17.81
N PRO A 2 15.97 -3.72 17.33
CA PRO A 2 14.76 -4.28 17.95
C PRO A 2 14.79 -5.83 17.90
N ASN A 3 14.05 -6.49 18.80
CA ASN A 3 13.88 -7.94 18.78
C ASN A 3 12.69 -8.40 17.90
N TYR A 4 12.28 -7.54 16.96
CA TYR A 4 11.19 -7.73 16.01
C TYR A 4 11.53 -6.98 14.70
N GLU A 5 10.82 -7.30 13.61
CA GLU A 5 10.97 -6.57 12.34
C GLU A 5 10.40 -5.16 12.46
N SER A 6 11.14 -4.18 11.95
CA SER A 6 10.77 -2.77 11.98
C SER A 6 11.11 -2.11 10.66
N PHE A 7 10.54 -0.94 10.40
CA PHE A 7 11.07 -0.07 9.37
C PHE A 7 12.55 0.24 9.68
N ALA A 8 13.45 -0.16 8.77
CA ALA A 8 14.89 -0.19 9.00
C ALA A 8 15.24 -0.81 10.37
N TYR A 9 15.71 0.00 11.32
CA TYR A 9 16.02 -0.42 12.69
C TYR A 9 15.32 0.46 13.75
N VAL A 10 14.25 1.15 13.34
CA VAL A 10 13.55 2.16 14.15
C VAL A 10 12.58 1.47 15.11
N LYS A 11 12.91 1.48 16.41
CA LYS A 11 12.12 0.80 17.46
C LYS A 11 10.64 1.25 17.51
N THR A 12 10.37 2.52 17.22
CA THR A 12 9.01 3.07 17.28
C THR A 12 8.15 2.75 16.04
N MET A 13 8.69 2.02 15.07
CA MET A 13 8.02 1.67 13.81
C MET A 13 8.03 0.14 13.59
N PRO A 14 7.31 -0.64 14.43
CA PRO A 14 7.19 -2.08 14.24
C PRO A 14 6.51 -2.38 12.90
N LYS A 15 7.06 -3.32 12.13
CA LYS A 15 6.50 -3.75 10.84
C LYS A 15 5.17 -4.47 11.09
N LEU A 16 4.13 -4.06 10.36
CA LEU A 16 2.84 -4.75 10.41
C LEU A 16 2.90 -6.04 9.59
N ASN A 17 2.33 -7.12 10.13
CA ASN A 17 2.18 -8.38 9.42
C ASN A 17 0.93 -8.34 8.52
N THR A 18 1.07 -7.83 7.29
CA THR A 18 -0.03 -7.72 6.31
C THR A 18 -0.55 -9.07 5.80
N GLY A 19 0.20 -10.16 6.01
CA GLY A 19 -0.26 -11.51 5.77
C GLY A 19 -1.31 -11.97 6.78
N HIS A 20 -1.32 -11.40 8.00
CA HIS A 20 -2.27 -11.75 9.04
C HIS A 20 -3.69 -11.28 8.68
N PRO A 21 -4.72 -12.16 8.69
CA PRO A 21 -6.06 -11.81 8.22
C PRO A 21 -6.69 -10.59 8.90
N GLU A 22 -6.48 -10.44 10.21
CA GLU A 22 -7.03 -9.31 10.97
C GLU A 22 -6.33 -7.98 10.64
N VAL A 23 -5.02 -8.00 10.45
CA VAL A 23 -4.24 -6.80 10.07
C VAL A 23 -4.64 -6.38 8.66
N ARG A 24 -4.73 -7.33 7.73
CA ARG A 24 -5.20 -7.05 6.37
C ARG A 24 -6.61 -6.45 6.40
N LYS A 25 -7.55 -7.09 7.10
CA LYS A 25 -8.93 -6.59 7.22
C LYS A 25 -8.96 -5.16 7.76
N TYR A 26 -8.25 -4.89 8.85
CA TYR A 26 -8.18 -3.57 9.46
C TYR A 26 -7.66 -2.51 8.48
N LEU A 27 -6.55 -2.79 7.79
CA LEU A 27 -5.96 -1.83 6.84
C LEU A 27 -6.84 -1.59 5.60
N LEU A 28 -7.57 -2.60 5.14
CA LEU A 28 -8.57 -2.45 4.06
C LEU A 28 -9.77 -1.59 4.51
N GLU A 29 -10.22 -1.78 5.75
CA GLU A 29 -11.27 -0.95 6.36
C GLU A 29 -10.81 0.51 6.47
N VAL A 30 -9.60 0.76 6.96
CA VAL A 30 -9.00 2.11 7.01
C VAL A 30 -8.89 2.71 5.60
N GLY A 31 -8.36 1.96 4.65
CA GLY A 31 -8.19 2.43 3.27
C GLY A 31 -9.51 2.84 2.62
N THR A 32 -10.55 2.03 2.81
CA THR A 32 -11.88 2.31 2.24
C THR A 32 -12.69 3.33 3.03
N PHE A 33 -12.46 3.46 4.34
CA PHE A 33 -13.12 4.46 5.19
C PHE A 33 -12.89 5.87 4.66
N TRP A 34 -11.63 6.28 4.46
CA TRP A 34 -11.34 7.64 3.99
C TRP A 34 -11.83 7.91 2.57
N VAL A 35 -11.81 6.89 1.70
CA VAL A 35 -12.39 7.03 0.35
C VAL A 35 -13.90 7.27 0.43
N LYS A 36 -14.62 6.58 1.31
CA LYS A 36 -16.08 6.70 1.42
C LYS A 36 -16.52 7.94 2.18
N GLU A 37 -15.89 8.23 3.32
CA GLU A 37 -16.34 9.28 4.23
C GLU A 37 -15.88 10.68 3.81
N THR A 38 -14.68 10.79 3.24
CA THR A 38 -14.11 12.09 2.88
C THR A 38 -13.90 12.26 1.39
N GLN A 39 -14.22 11.25 0.58
CA GLN A 39 -14.12 11.30 -0.88
C GLN A 39 -12.72 11.68 -1.38
N ILE A 40 -11.67 11.14 -0.73
CA ILE A 40 -10.32 11.31 -1.26
C ILE A 40 -10.19 10.67 -2.64
N ASP A 41 -9.41 11.32 -3.51
CA ASP A 41 -9.21 10.88 -4.90
C ASP A 41 -8.12 9.82 -5.06
N GLY A 42 -7.49 9.36 -3.97
CA GLY A 42 -6.46 8.35 -4.06
C GLY A 42 -5.57 8.20 -2.84
N TRP A 43 -4.63 7.26 -2.94
CA TRP A 43 -3.66 6.93 -1.91
C TRP A 43 -2.23 6.97 -2.46
N ARG A 44 -1.35 7.64 -1.72
CA ARG A 44 0.10 7.45 -1.82
C ARG A 44 0.52 6.44 -0.76
N LEU A 45 1.14 5.34 -1.18
CA LEU A 45 1.46 4.18 -0.36
C LEU A 45 2.94 4.21 0.03
N ASP A 46 3.18 4.39 1.32
CA ASP A 46 4.52 4.49 1.92
C ASP A 46 5.24 3.14 1.95
N VAL A 47 6.53 3.15 1.59
CA VAL A 47 7.41 1.95 1.56
C VAL A 47 6.71 0.72 0.95
N ALA A 48 6.05 0.91 -0.19
CA ALA A 48 5.09 -0.05 -0.72
C ALA A 48 5.75 -1.38 -1.13
N ASN A 49 7.02 -1.34 -1.51
CA ASN A 49 7.83 -2.50 -1.92
C ASN A 49 8.11 -3.49 -0.77
N GLU A 50 7.85 -3.11 0.48
CA GLU A 50 8.08 -3.95 1.66
C GLU A 50 6.83 -4.71 2.12
N VAL A 51 5.68 -4.46 1.48
CA VAL A 51 4.40 -5.10 1.77
C VAL A 51 4.10 -6.13 0.69
N ASP A 52 3.47 -7.25 1.08
CA ASP A 52 3.24 -8.36 0.18
C ASP A 52 2.26 -8.02 -0.96
N HIS A 53 2.50 -8.59 -2.14
CA HIS A 53 1.67 -8.41 -3.34
C HIS A 53 0.21 -8.81 -3.13
N TYR A 54 -0.07 -9.85 -2.33
CA TYR A 54 -1.44 -10.29 -2.11
C TYR A 54 -2.26 -9.24 -1.35
N PHE A 55 -1.64 -8.57 -0.37
CA PHE A 55 -2.25 -7.41 0.27
C PHE A 55 -2.57 -6.31 -0.74
N TRP A 56 -1.64 -5.95 -1.63
CA TRP A 56 -1.86 -4.88 -2.60
C TRP A 56 -2.97 -5.17 -3.60
N LYS A 57 -3.11 -6.42 -4.05
CA LYS A 57 -4.23 -6.85 -4.90
C LYS A 57 -5.57 -6.71 -4.17
N CYS A 58 -5.63 -7.14 -2.90
CA CYS A 58 -6.81 -6.94 -2.07
C CYS A 58 -7.12 -5.46 -1.86
N PHE A 59 -6.08 -4.64 -1.63
CA PHE A 59 -6.20 -3.20 -1.42
C PHE A 59 -6.76 -2.52 -2.66
N ARG A 60 -6.22 -2.80 -3.85
CA ARG A 60 -6.74 -2.29 -5.12
C ARG A 60 -8.21 -2.63 -5.29
N GLN A 61 -8.58 -3.90 -5.12
CA GLN A 61 -9.97 -4.34 -5.27
C GLN A 61 -10.91 -3.57 -4.32
N ALA A 62 -10.53 -3.43 -3.05
CA ALA A 62 -11.33 -2.74 -2.05
C ALA A 62 -11.48 -1.24 -2.36
N ILE A 63 -10.39 -0.56 -2.74
CA ILE A 63 -10.41 0.87 -3.06
C ILE A 63 -11.16 1.14 -4.35
N LYS A 64 -10.90 0.39 -5.43
CA LYS A 64 -11.60 0.58 -6.71
C LYS A 64 -13.08 0.24 -6.63
N ALA A 65 -13.49 -0.68 -5.73
CA ALA A 65 -14.89 -0.93 -5.44
C ALA A 65 -15.56 0.25 -4.70
N ALA A 66 -14.81 1.00 -3.89
CA ALA A 66 -15.31 2.19 -3.20
C ALA A 66 -15.33 3.43 -4.10
N ASN A 67 -14.29 3.62 -4.91
CA ASN A 67 -14.17 4.67 -5.92
C ASN A 67 -13.29 4.17 -7.09
N PRO A 68 -13.87 3.86 -8.27
CA PRO A 68 -13.11 3.40 -9.44
C PRO A 68 -12.04 4.38 -9.92
N GLU A 69 -12.26 5.68 -9.70
CA GLU A 69 -11.35 6.75 -10.12
C GLU A 69 -10.21 6.99 -9.12
N ALA A 70 -10.26 6.39 -7.92
CA ALA A 70 -9.25 6.61 -6.91
C ALA A 70 -7.87 6.12 -7.35
N ILE A 71 -6.87 7.01 -7.41
CA ILE A 71 -5.52 6.67 -7.88
C ILE A 71 -4.68 6.00 -6.79
N LEU A 72 -3.93 4.95 -7.14
CA LEU A 72 -3.00 4.28 -6.24
C LEU A 72 -1.55 4.49 -6.69
N ILE A 73 -0.78 5.20 -5.88
CA ILE A 73 0.62 5.56 -6.17
C ILE A 73 1.54 4.91 -5.13
N GLY A 74 2.33 3.93 -5.55
CA GLY A 74 3.33 3.27 -4.68
C GLY A 74 4.64 4.06 -4.55
N GLU A 75 5.15 4.19 -3.33
CA GLU A 75 6.56 4.58 -3.12
C GLU A 75 7.46 3.36 -3.37
N ILE A 76 8.11 3.34 -4.54
CA ILE A 76 9.09 2.34 -4.92
C ILE A 76 10.27 3.05 -5.58
N TRP A 77 11.45 2.93 -4.99
CA TRP A 77 12.67 3.59 -5.46
C TRP A 77 13.35 2.83 -6.60
N GLY A 78 13.15 1.51 -6.66
CA GLY A 78 13.77 0.61 -7.61
C GLY A 78 12.90 0.31 -8.84
N ASP A 79 13.06 -0.88 -9.38
CA ASP A 79 12.17 -1.38 -10.43
C ASP A 79 10.78 -1.71 -9.85
N ALA A 80 9.75 -1.13 -10.45
CA ALA A 80 8.36 -1.23 -10.00
C ALA A 80 7.49 -2.09 -10.94
N GLU A 81 8.07 -2.71 -11.98
CA GLU A 81 7.32 -3.47 -12.99
C GLU A 81 6.33 -4.47 -12.37
N ALA A 82 6.76 -5.19 -11.33
CA ALA A 82 5.94 -6.20 -10.65
C ALA A 82 4.64 -5.64 -10.03
N TRP A 83 4.60 -4.34 -9.65
CA TRP A 83 3.43 -3.68 -9.07
C TRP A 83 2.58 -2.94 -10.11
N LEU A 84 3.06 -2.84 -11.36
CA LEU A 84 2.43 -2.06 -12.44
C LEU A 84 1.76 -2.96 -13.50
N MET A 85 1.49 -4.22 -13.17
CA MET A 85 0.81 -5.18 -14.05
C MET A 85 -0.72 -4.94 -14.17
N GLY A 86 -1.24 -3.89 -13.53
CA GLY A 86 -2.65 -3.47 -13.59
C GLY A 86 -3.55 -4.06 -12.49
N ASP A 87 -3.05 -5.01 -11.71
CA ASP A 87 -3.76 -5.64 -10.59
C ASP A 87 -3.35 -5.11 -9.21
N GLU A 88 -2.37 -4.20 -9.14
CA GLU A 88 -1.91 -3.55 -7.90
C GLU A 88 -1.96 -2.02 -7.98
N PHE A 89 -0.91 -1.34 -8.45
CA PHE A 89 -0.84 0.12 -8.47
C PHE A 89 -1.19 0.73 -9.83
N ASP A 90 -1.63 1.99 -9.81
CA ASP A 90 -1.84 2.77 -11.03
C ASP A 90 -0.55 3.47 -11.47
N SER A 91 0.32 3.82 -10.53
CA SER A 91 1.63 4.42 -10.78
C SER A 91 2.58 4.22 -9.59
N THR A 92 3.84 4.63 -9.75
CA THR A 92 4.81 4.73 -8.66
C THR A 92 5.54 6.07 -8.68
N MET A 93 6.17 6.41 -7.55
CA MET A 93 7.08 7.54 -7.49
C MET A 93 8.31 7.25 -8.37
N ASN A 94 8.46 7.97 -9.47
CA ASN A 94 9.48 7.69 -10.48
C ASN A 94 10.85 8.28 -10.11
N TYR A 95 11.52 7.68 -9.12
CA TYR A 95 12.85 8.10 -8.66
C TYR A 95 13.97 7.85 -9.68
N ARG A 96 13.74 6.97 -10.67
CA ARG A 96 14.71 6.64 -11.73
C ARG A 96 14.71 7.65 -12.88
N PHE A 97 13.76 8.57 -12.90
CA PHE A 97 13.68 9.62 -13.91
C PHE A 97 14.84 10.62 -13.74
N THR A 98 15.63 10.77 -14.80
CA THR A 98 16.77 11.71 -14.89
C THR A 98 16.73 12.45 -16.21
#